data_AF-A0A7C2F3K7-F1
#
_entry.id   AF-A0A7C2F3K7-F1
#
_cell.length_a   1.000
_cell.length_b   1.000
_cell.length_c   1.000
_cell.angle_alpha   90.00
_cell.angle_beta   90.00
_cell.angle_gamma   90.00
#
_symmetry.space_group_name_H-M   'P 1'
#
loop_
_entity.id
_entity.type
_entity.pdbx_description
1 polymer ?
#
loop_
_entity_poly.entity_id
_entity_poly.type
_entity_poly.pdbx_seq_one_letter_code
_entity_poly.pdbx_strand_id
1 'polypeptide(L)'
;MIPLLIQGIDPVAGYRDMILLAFGSAYGLSETIMKAIPLMLAGLGVAIAFRMLVWNIGAEGQLYMGAFGSCLVAYTWPNAPAWV
;
A
#
# COMPACT_ATOMS: atom_id res chain seq x y z
N MET A 1 -20.54 -4.50 0.65
CA MET A 1 -21.78 -3.74 0.98
C MET A 1 -22.67 -4.53 1.93
N ILE A 2 -23.11 -5.73 1.53
CA ILE A 2 -23.95 -6.62 2.37
C ILE A 2 -23.34 -6.87 3.77
N PRO A 3 -22.03 -7.14 3.93
CA PRO A 3 -21.45 -7.32 5.27
C PRO A 3 -21.49 -6.08 6.15
N LEU A 4 -21.32 -4.88 5.58
CA LEU A 4 -21.41 -3.62 6.34
C LEU A 4 -22.85 -3.35 6.79
N LEU A 5 -23.82 -3.60 5.90
CA LEU A 5 -25.23 -3.45 6.21
C LEU A 5 -25.69 -4.41 7.32
N ILE A 6 -25.15 -5.64 7.34
CA ILE A 6 -25.40 -6.61 8.42
C ILE A 6 -24.86 -6.10 9.76
N GLN A 7 -23.78 -5.31 9.76
CA GLN A 7 -23.21 -4.69 10.95
C GLN A 7 -23.86 -3.33 11.29
N GLY A 8 -24.88 -2.89 10.55
CA GLY A 8 -25.55 -1.60 10.75
C GLY A 8 -24.72 -0.38 10.30
N ILE A 9 -23.63 -0.60 9.56
CA ILE A 9 -22.77 0.47 9.04
C ILE A 9 -23.27 0.88 7.66
N ASP A 10 -23.54 2.18 7.47
CA ASP A 10 -23.89 2.73 6.15
C ASP A 10 -22.68 2.62 5.19
N PRO A 11 -22.78 1.81 4.12
CA PRO A 11 -21.70 1.67 3.15
C PRO A 11 -21.44 2.96 2.36
N VAL A 12 -22.48 3.77 2.15
CA VAL A 12 -22.37 5.02 1.37
C VAL A 12 -21.57 6.04 2.16
N ALA A 13 -21.85 6.20 3.46
CA ALA A 13 -21.02 6.97 4.37
C ALA A 13 -19.55 6.50 4.36
N GLY A 14 -19.31 5.19 4.38
CA GLY A 14 -17.95 4.64 4.31
C GLY A 14 -17.17 5.06 3.05
N TYR A 15 -17.78 4.99 1.86
CA TYR A 15 -17.13 5.45 0.63
C TYR A 15 -16.90 6.96 0.62
N ARG A 16 -17.84 7.74 1.17
CA ARG A 16 -17.67 9.19 1.32
C ARG A 16 -16.48 9.51 2.22
N ASP A 17 -16.37 8.82 3.34
CA ASP A 17 -15.27 8.99 4.29
C ASP A 17 -13.93 8.58 3.67
N MET A 18 -13.88 7.51 2.86
CA MET A 18 -12.65 7.14 2.14
C MET A 18 -12.12 8.29 1.27
N ILE A 19 -13.00 8.95 0.52
CA ILE A 19 -12.59 10.09 -0.33
C ILE A 19 -12.18 11.29 0.53
N LEU A 20 -12.96 11.62 1.55
CA LEU A 20 -12.69 12.76 2.43
C LEU A 20 -11.40 12.57 3.24
N LEU A 21 -11.11 11.37 3.73
CA LEU A 21 -9.90 11.07 4.49
C LEU A 21 -8.67 11.01 3.58
N ALA A 22 -8.82 10.50 2.35
CA ALA A 22 -7.71 10.42 1.39
C ALA A 22 -7.34 11.79 0.82
N PHE A 23 -8.31 12.66 0.52
CA PHE A 23 -8.09 13.90 -0.24
C PHE A 23 -8.47 15.19 0.51
N GLY A 24 -9.19 15.10 1.63
CA GLY A 24 -9.72 16.27 2.34
C GLY A 24 -8.71 17.01 3.22
N SER A 25 -7.47 16.52 3.34
CA SER A 25 -6.40 17.21 4.07
C SER A 25 -5.02 16.94 3.45
N ALA A 26 -4.07 17.85 3.70
CA ALA A 26 -2.68 17.66 3.27
C ALA A 26 -2.05 16.40 3.90
N TYR A 27 -2.39 16.09 5.15
CA TYR A 27 -1.95 14.88 5.83
C TYR A 27 -2.52 13.62 5.15
N GLY A 28 -3.84 13.60 4.89
CA GLY A 28 -4.50 12.48 4.20
C GLY A 28 -3.94 12.22 2.81
N LEU A 29 -3.65 13.30 2.07
CA LEU A 29 -3.01 13.21 0.75
C LEU A 29 -1.60 12.63 0.85
N SER A 30 -0.80 13.10 1.81
CA SER A 30 0.54 12.59 2.07
C SER A 30 0.51 11.09 2.39
N GLU A 31 -0.38 10.67 3.28
CA GLU A 31 -0.51 9.26 3.66
C GLU A 31 -1.01 8.38 2.51
N THR A 32 -1.90 8.90 1.68
CA THR A 32 -2.36 8.24 0.44
C THR A 32 -1.19 8.02 -0.51
N ILE A 33 -0.36 9.05 -0.74
CA ILE A 33 0.82 8.96 -1.61
C ILE A 33 1.87 7.99 -1.04
N MET A 34 2.16 8.06 0.26
CA MET A 34 3.11 7.16 0.91
C MET A 34 2.75 5.69 0.71
N LYS A 35 1.45 5.34 0.74
CA LYS A 35 0.96 3.97 0.48
C LYS A 35 0.88 3.66 -1.01
N ALA A 36 0.56 4.63 -1.86
CA ALA A 36 0.44 4.44 -3.30
C ALA A 36 1.79 4.15 -3.97
N ILE A 37 2.87 4.82 -3.56
CA ILE A 37 4.21 4.64 -4.15
C ILE A 37 4.64 3.16 -4.21
N PRO A 38 4.70 2.40 -3.10
CA PRO A 38 5.15 1.02 -3.15
C PRO A 38 4.22 0.12 -3.96
N LEU A 39 2.91 0.38 -3.93
CA LEU A 39 1.93 -0.36 -4.75
C LEU A 39 2.11 -0.10 -6.25
N MET A 40 2.38 1.15 -6.65
CA MET A 40 2.65 1.50 -8.05
C MET A 40 3.95 0.88 -8.55
N LEU A 41 5.01 0.88 -7.72
CA LEU A 41 6.29 0.24 -8.06
C LEU A 41 6.12 -1.27 -8.23
N ALA A 42 5.38 -1.93 -7.33
CA ALA A 42 5.04 -3.34 -7.46
C ALA A 42 4.23 -3.62 -8.74
N GLY A 43 3.21 -2.80 -9.02
CA GLY A 43 2.40 -2.89 -10.23
C GLY A 43 3.23 -2.73 -11.51
N LEU A 44 4.20 -1.80 -11.52
CA LEU A 44 5.12 -1.62 -12.64
C LEU A 44 5.99 -2.86 -12.87
N GLY A 45 6.50 -3.49 -11.82
CA GLY A 45 7.26 -4.75 -11.92
C GLY A 45 6.41 -5.89 -12.47
N VAL A 46 5.17 -6.02 -11.99
CA VAL A 46 4.21 -7.02 -12.48
C VAL A 46 3.84 -6.78 -13.94
N ALA A 47 3.68 -5.52 -14.36
CA ALA A 47 3.38 -5.18 -15.75
C ALA A 47 4.47 -5.68 -16.72
N ILE A 48 5.74 -5.64 -16.31
CA ILE A 48 6.85 -6.21 -17.09
C ILE A 48 6.72 -7.74 -17.18
N ALA A 49 6.42 -8.42 -16.08
CA ALA A 49 6.21 -9.88 -16.06
C ALA A 49 5.06 -10.32 -16.98
N PHE A 50 3.94 -9.59 -16.95
CA PHE A 50 2.80 -9.84 -17.84
C PHE A 50 3.12 -9.58 -19.31
N ARG A 51 3.97 -8.59 -19.62
CA ARG A 51 4.45 -8.37 -21.00
C ARG A 51 5.30 -9.53 -21.51
N MET A 52 5.97 -10.27 -20.63
CA MET A 52 6.71 -11.49 -20.95
C MET A 52 5.82 -12.75 -20.97
N LEU A 53 4.51 -12.61 -20.77
CA LEU A 53 3.55 -13.71 -20.62
C LEU A 53 3.89 -14.66 -19.45
N VAL A 54 4.60 -14.14 -18.45
CA VAL A 54 4.96 -14.87 -17.23
C VAL A 54 3.95 -14.52 -16.15
N TRP A 55 3.29 -15.54 -15.63
CA TRP A 55 2.35 -15.38 -14.52
C TRP A 55 3.10 -15.17 -13.21
N ASN A 56 2.91 -14.00 -12.58
CA ASN A 56 3.48 -13.67 -11.27
C ASN A 56 2.41 -13.80 -10.18
N ILE A 57 2.51 -14.84 -9.34
CA ILE A 57 1.64 -15.05 -8.17
C ILE A 57 2.20 -14.36 -6.92
N GLY A 58 3.53 -14.21 -6.87
CA GLY A 58 4.26 -13.84 -5.65
C GLY A 58 4.42 -12.35 -5.41
N ALA A 59 3.82 -11.48 -6.24
CA ALA A 59 4.03 -10.03 -6.16
C ALA A 59 3.71 -9.45 -4.77
N GLU A 60 2.62 -9.92 -4.15
CA GLU A 60 2.26 -9.54 -2.78
C GLU A 60 3.33 -9.99 -1.76
N GLY A 61 3.84 -11.22 -1.90
CA GLY A 61 4.92 -11.73 -1.06
C GLY A 61 6.22 -10.94 -1.23
N GLN A 62 6.55 -10.51 -2.45
CA GLN A 62 7.71 -9.68 -2.74
C GLN A 62 7.61 -8.32 -2.05
N LEU A 63 6.41 -7.71 -2.06
CA LEU A 63 6.15 -6.47 -1.35
C LEU A 63 6.34 -6.64 0.16
N TYR A 64 5.79 -7.70 0.76
CA TYR A 64 5.96 -7.97 2.19
C TYR A 64 7.42 -8.30 2.56
N MET A 65 8.13 -9.08 1.75
CA MET A 65 9.53 -9.39 1.99
C MET A 65 10.42 -8.15 1.90
N GLY A 66 10.11 -7.22 0.98
CA GLY A 66 10.77 -5.91 0.91
C GLY A 66 10.52 -5.07 2.16
N ALA A 67 9.27 -5.02 2.64
CA ALA A 67 8.92 -4.34 3.89
C ALA A 67 9.63 -4.96 5.09
N PHE A 68 9.65 -6.29 5.19
CA PHE A 68 10.35 -7.02 6.24
C PHE A 68 11.85 -6.73 6.24
N GLY A 69 12.50 -6.80 5.08
CA GLY A 69 13.92 -6.48 4.94
C GLY A 69 14.24 -5.04 5.34
N SER A 70 13.38 -4.09 4.94
CA SER A 70 13.53 -2.68 5.32
C SER A 70 13.43 -2.49 6.84
N CYS A 71 12.43 -3.11 7.48
CA CYS A 71 12.29 -3.09 8.94
C CYS A 71 13.47 -3.76 9.65
N LEU A 72 13.99 -4.87 9.11
CA LEU A 72 15.13 -5.58 9.69
C LEU A 72 16.40 -4.71 9.66
N VAL A 73 16.65 -4.01 8.56
CA VAL A 73 17.80 -3.09 8.45
C VAL A 73 17.64 -1.91 9.42
N ALA A 74 16.46 -1.27 9.43
CA ALA A 74 16.17 -0.16 10.35
C ALA A 74 16.31 -0.57 11.83
N TYR A 75 15.93 -1.80 12.17
CA TYR A 75 16.04 -2.32 13.53
C TYR A 75 17.48 -2.70 13.92
N THR A 76 18.23 -3.31 13.00
CA THR A 76 19.61 -3.75 13.28
C THR A 76 20.61 -2.59 13.27
N TRP A 77 20.32 -1.51 12.53
CA TRP A 77 21.20 -0.36 12.37
C TRP A 77 20.52 0.98 12.72
N PRO A 78 20.15 1.19 14.00
CA PRO A 78 19.36 2.37 14.41
C PRO A 78 20.12 3.70 14.25
N ASN A 79 21.46 3.67 14.21
CA ASN A 79 22.31 4.84 14.03
C ASN A 79 22.77 5.02 12.57
N ALA A 80 22.21 4.27 11.62
CA ALA A 80 22.51 4.49 10.22
C ALA A 80 22.07 5.89 9.79
N PRO A 81 22.80 6.53 8.85
CA PRO A 81 22.35 7.79 8.28
C PRO A 81 20.96 7.64 7.68
N ALA A 82 20.10 8.66 7.78
CA ALA A 82 18.71 8.60 7.31
C ALA A 82 18.53 8.34 5.80
N TRP A 83 19.61 8.35 5.02
CA TRP A 83 19.61 8.04 3.58
C TRP A 83 19.95 6.57 3.28
N VAL A 84 20.27 5.78 4.31
CA VAL A 84 20.56 4.33 4.27
C VAL A 84 19.38 3.58 4.86
#